data_AF-A0AAQ6AMP1-F1
#
_entry.id   AF-A0AAQ6AMP1-F1
#
_cell.length_a   1.000
_cell.length_b   1.000
_cell.length_c   1.000
_cell.angle_alpha   90.00
_cell.angle_beta   90.00
_cell.angle_gamma   90.00
#
_symmetry.space_group_name_H-M   'P 1'
#
loop_
_entity.id
_entity.type
_entity.pdbx_description
1 polymer ?
#
loop_
_entity_poly.entity_id
_entity_poly.type
_entity_poly.pdbx_seq_one_letter_code
_entity_poly.pdbx_strand_id
1 'polypeptide(L)'
;NQTTRQPKFEEFEQIDFLRDRHVRFFQRTLQVLPERYASLETTRLTIIFFALSGLDVLDALDVIDRNTMIEWIYSLQVLPTEDQSNLSRCGFRGSSHIGIPYSTKGPGVLHPYDSGHVAMTYTGLCSLLILGDDLSRVNKQACLAGLRALQLEDGSFYAVPEGSENDIRFIYCAASICYMLDDWSGMDIQKAIEYIRGSLSYDNGFGQGAGRESHGGWTYCAIASLCLMGRLEEALSQRELDRIRRWCIMRQQSGFHGRPNKPVDTCYSFWVGATLELLDVFQYTNFDRNRSFILSTQDRLVGGFAKWPDSHPGNWFDLPKWLLQENLVIDAHCHRQIKNAKSERQLWITTIVVYMGFVSSLLFFLSVERDFFVKVPATNTLKNSVEATGVEWS
;
A
#
# COMPACT_ATOMS: atom_id res chain seq x y z
N ASN A 1 -11.77 56.56 -19.55
CA ASN A 1 -12.40 55.60 -18.61
C ASN A 1 -12.40 54.20 -19.19
N GLN A 2 -11.25 53.53 -19.16
CA GLN A 2 -11.18 52.07 -19.36
C GLN A 2 -10.86 51.47 -17.98
N THR A 3 -11.88 50.93 -17.35
CA THR A 3 -11.77 50.25 -16.06
C THR A 3 -11.21 48.86 -16.31
N THR A 4 -9.91 48.69 -16.10
CA THR A 4 -9.25 47.38 -15.97
C THR A 4 -9.86 46.61 -14.81
N ARG A 5 -10.79 45.68 -15.10
CA ARG A 5 -11.18 44.63 -14.16
C ARG A 5 -10.00 43.67 -14.02
N GLN A 6 -9.22 43.81 -12.96
CA GLN A 6 -8.35 42.72 -12.53
C GLN A 6 -9.20 41.48 -12.22
N PRO A 7 -8.79 40.28 -12.64
CA PRO A 7 -9.44 39.06 -12.18
C PRO A 7 -9.21 38.97 -10.68
N LYS A 8 -10.29 38.98 -9.89
CA LYS A 8 -10.23 38.59 -8.48
C LYS A 8 -9.75 37.14 -8.47
N PHE A 9 -8.52 36.91 -8.01
CA PHE A 9 -8.13 35.58 -7.56
C PHE A 9 -9.13 35.21 -6.46
N GLU A 10 -9.90 34.15 -6.68
CA GLU A 10 -10.68 33.54 -5.62
C GLU A 10 -9.70 33.20 -4.49
N GLU A 11 -9.86 33.83 -3.33
CA GLU A 11 -9.22 33.40 -2.09
C GLU A 11 -9.72 31.98 -1.85
N PHE A 12 -8.94 30.97 -2.26
CA PHE A 12 -9.16 29.61 -1.82
C PHE A 12 -9.06 29.63 -0.30
N GLU A 13 -10.16 29.30 0.39
CA GLU A 13 -10.14 29.06 1.82
C GLU A 13 -9.01 28.06 2.08
N GLN A 14 -7.98 28.47 2.82
CA GLN A 14 -6.84 27.61 3.10
C GLN A 14 -7.30 26.56 4.11
N ILE A 15 -7.82 25.45 3.61
CA ILE A 15 -8.29 24.33 4.44
C ILE A 15 -7.05 23.65 5.02
N ASP A 16 -6.91 23.72 6.34
CA ASP A 16 -5.85 23.02 7.06
C ASP A 16 -6.14 21.53 7.17
N PHE A 17 -5.07 20.74 7.29
CA PHE A 17 -5.17 19.32 7.58
C PHE A 17 -5.46 19.08 9.07
N LEU A 18 -6.56 18.39 9.37
CA LEU A 18 -7.08 18.23 10.72
C LEU A 18 -6.56 16.96 11.40
N ARG A 19 -5.24 16.83 11.56
CA ARG A 19 -4.54 15.61 12.06
C ARG A 19 -5.27 14.88 13.17
N ASP A 20 -5.54 15.56 14.28
CA ASP A 20 -6.11 14.91 15.47
C ASP A 20 -7.55 14.42 15.25
N ARG A 21 -8.27 14.95 14.25
CA ARG A 21 -9.58 14.40 13.85
C ARG A 21 -9.41 13.09 13.08
N HIS A 22 -8.43 13.00 12.21
CA HIS A 22 -8.11 11.76 11.48
C HIS A 22 -7.61 10.66 12.43
N VAL A 23 -6.75 10.98 13.39
CA VAL A 23 -6.35 10.04 14.45
C VAL A 23 -7.57 9.47 15.17
N ARG A 24 -8.47 10.34 15.63
CA ARG A 24 -9.72 9.90 16.29
C ARG A 24 -10.66 9.13 15.36
N PHE A 25 -10.65 9.42 14.06
CA PHE A 25 -11.43 8.68 13.06
C PHE A 25 -10.95 7.23 12.95
N PHE A 26 -9.63 7.04 12.88
CA PHE A 26 -9.04 5.70 12.87
C PHE A 26 -9.23 4.97 14.20
N GLN A 27 -9.13 5.64 15.35
CA GLN A 27 -9.46 5.04 16.65
C GLN A 27 -10.90 4.50 16.69
N ARG A 28 -11.88 5.30 16.23
CA ARG A 28 -13.28 4.84 16.14
C ARG A 28 -13.45 3.64 15.22
N THR A 29 -12.68 3.60 14.12
CA THR A 29 -12.70 2.51 13.14
C THR A 29 -12.26 1.18 13.76
N LEU A 30 -11.27 1.22 14.66
CA LEU A 30 -10.74 0.05 15.36
C LEU A 30 -11.61 -0.42 16.54
N GLN A 31 -12.64 0.33 16.91
CA GLN A 31 -13.53 0.01 18.03
C GLN A 31 -14.75 -0.77 17.54
N VAL A 32 -15.85 -0.07 17.26
CA VAL A 32 -17.14 -0.66 16.90
C VAL A 32 -17.67 0.06 15.68
N LEU A 33 -18.11 -0.72 14.69
CA LEU A 33 -18.74 -0.22 13.48
C LEU A 33 -20.26 -0.40 13.56
N PRO A 34 -21.06 0.60 13.14
CA PRO A 34 -22.50 0.45 13.01
C PRO A 34 -22.91 -0.68 12.04
N GLU A 35 -24.08 -1.28 12.25
CA GLU A 35 -24.63 -2.41 11.46
C GLU A 35 -24.68 -2.13 9.94
N ARG A 36 -24.81 -0.86 9.53
CA ARG A 36 -24.76 -0.48 8.10
C ARG A 36 -23.49 -0.94 7.38
N TYR A 37 -22.43 -1.29 8.12
CA TYR A 37 -21.17 -1.83 7.64
C TYR A 37 -21.08 -3.36 7.68
N ALA A 38 -22.19 -4.08 7.90
CA ALA A 38 -22.22 -5.54 7.93
C ALA A 38 -21.70 -6.18 6.63
N SER A 39 -21.83 -5.50 5.48
CA SER A 39 -21.25 -5.99 4.21
C SER A 39 -19.72 -6.05 4.21
N LEU A 40 -19.07 -5.47 5.22
CA LEU A 40 -17.61 -5.49 5.38
C LEU A 40 -17.13 -6.63 6.28
N GLU A 41 -18.04 -7.44 6.82
CA GLU A 41 -17.70 -8.46 7.82
C GLU A 41 -16.57 -9.37 7.33
N THR A 42 -16.64 -9.89 6.11
CA THR A 42 -15.63 -10.78 5.53
C THR A 42 -14.31 -10.08 5.14
N THR A 43 -14.22 -8.76 5.31
CA THR A 43 -13.05 -7.93 4.96
C THR A 43 -12.60 -7.00 6.08
N ARG A 44 -13.01 -7.28 7.34
CA ARG A 44 -12.66 -6.47 8.52
C ARG A 44 -11.15 -6.32 8.71
N LEU A 45 -10.36 -7.32 8.36
CA LEU A 45 -8.90 -7.24 8.43
C LEU A 45 -8.33 -6.12 7.52
N THR A 46 -8.89 -5.93 6.33
CA THR A 46 -8.54 -4.79 5.44
C THR A 46 -8.94 -3.46 6.06
N ILE A 47 -10.08 -3.38 6.73
CA ILE A 47 -10.52 -2.17 7.43
C ILE A 47 -9.57 -1.80 8.58
N ILE A 48 -9.14 -2.81 9.34
CA ILE A 48 -8.16 -2.64 10.41
C ILE A 48 -6.81 -2.22 9.83
N PHE A 49 -6.37 -2.82 8.72
CA PHE A 49 -5.19 -2.37 8.01
C PHE A 49 -5.24 -0.88 7.65
N PHE A 50 -6.37 -0.36 7.15
CA PHE A 50 -6.51 1.07 6.86
C PHE A 50 -6.36 1.96 8.08
N ALA A 51 -6.96 1.55 9.19
CA ALA A 51 -6.86 2.33 10.41
C ALA A 51 -5.45 2.26 11.03
N LEU A 52 -4.82 1.09 11.04
CA LEU A 52 -3.45 0.90 11.54
C LEU A 52 -2.44 1.64 10.67
N SER A 53 -2.47 1.45 9.35
CA SER A 53 -1.57 2.14 8.42
C SER A 53 -1.81 3.65 8.43
N GLY A 54 -3.06 4.10 8.53
CA GLY A 54 -3.40 5.50 8.70
C GLY A 54 -2.84 6.11 9.99
N LEU A 55 -2.90 5.39 11.11
CA LEU A 55 -2.28 5.82 12.37
C LEU A 55 -0.75 5.82 12.29
N ASP A 56 -0.13 4.85 11.61
CA ASP A 56 1.32 4.82 11.38
C ASP A 56 1.79 6.02 10.55
N VAL A 57 1.12 6.31 9.44
CA VAL A 57 1.41 7.48 8.59
C VAL A 57 1.27 8.80 9.36
N LEU A 58 0.34 8.86 10.32
CA LEU A 58 0.13 10.01 11.18
C LEU A 58 1.06 10.04 12.41
N ASP A 59 1.93 9.06 12.59
CA ASP A 59 2.77 8.86 13.78
C ASP A 59 1.92 8.90 15.06
N ALA A 60 0.92 8.01 15.10
CA ALA A 60 -0.08 7.94 16.16
C ALA A 60 -0.43 6.50 16.56
N LEU A 61 0.47 5.54 16.35
CA LEU A 61 0.26 4.12 16.76
C LEU A 61 0.33 3.93 18.29
N ASP A 62 0.75 4.93 19.05
CA ASP A 62 0.74 4.94 20.52
C ASP A 62 -0.67 5.00 21.10
N VAL A 63 -1.67 5.42 20.31
CA VAL A 63 -3.06 5.61 20.77
C VAL A 63 -3.88 4.31 20.84
N ILE A 64 -3.27 3.17 20.53
CA ILE A 64 -3.89 1.84 20.49
C ILE A 64 -3.07 0.81 21.26
N ASP A 65 -3.72 -0.25 21.75
CA ASP A 65 -3.03 -1.41 22.29
C ASP A 65 -2.56 -2.34 21.15
N ARG A 66 -1.27 -2.25 20.83
CA ARG A 66 -0.64 -3.05 19.77
C ARG A 66 -0.73 -4.55 20.03
N ASN A 67 -0.58 -4.98 21.29
CA ASN A 67 -0.57 -6.41 21.63
C ASN A 67 -1.95 -7.03 21.41
N THR A 68 -3.02 -6.33 21.82
CA THR A 68 -4.39 -6.77 21.57
C THR A 68 -4.66 -6.90 20.06
N MET A 69 -4.18 -5.96 19.25
CA MET A 69 -4.34 -6.00 17.79
C MET A 69 -3.54 -7.16 17.16
N ILE A 70 -2.29 -7.39 17.60
CA ILE A 70 -1.46 -8.51 17.15
C ILE A 70 -2.14 -9.85 17.45
N GLU A 71 -2.63 -10.07 18.68
CA GLU A 71 -3.33 -11.30 19.03
C GLU A 71 -4.62 -11.48 18.22
N TRP A 72 -5.38 -10.40 17.98
CA TRP A 72 -6.56 -10.46 17.12
C TRP A 72 -6.20 -10.85 15.68
N ILE A 73 -5.17 -10.26 15.08
CA ILE A 73 -4.73 -10.61 13.72
C ILE A 73 -4.26 -12.06 13.66
N TYR A 74 -3.47 -12.53 14.64
CA TYR A 74 -3.03 -13.92 14.69
C TYR A 74 -4.17 -14.92 14.86
N SER A 75 -5.28 -14.51 15.50
CA SER A 75 -6.47 -15.36 15.58
C SER A 75 -7.13 -15.63 14.24
N LEU A 76 -6.85 -14.81 13.23
CA LEU A 76 -7.37 -14.96 11.88
C LEU A 76 -6.49 -15.83 10.99
N GLN A 77 -5.31 -16.24 11.45
CA GLN A 77 -4.45 -17.12 10.66
C GLN A 77 -5.12 -18.51 10.52
N VAL A 78 -5.22 -18.99 9.28
CA VAL A 78 -5.61 -20.36 8.95
C VAL A 78 -4.35 -21.19 8.96
N LEU A 79 -4.11 -21.87 10.09
CA LEU A 79 -2.96 -22.74 10.29
C LEU A 79 -3.20 -24.12 9.66
N PRO A 80 -2.13 -24.85 9.31
CA PRO A 80 -2.27 -26.23 8.88
C PRO A 80 -2.80 -27.11 10.02
N THR A 81 -3.67 -28.05 9.68
CA THR A 81 -4.09 -29.15 10.55
C THR A 81 -2.90 -30.05 10.90
N GLU A 82 -3.04 -30.91 11.91
CA GLU A 82 -1.97 -31.83 12.33
C GLU A 82 -1.48 -32.74 11.19
N ASP A 83 -2.41 -33.18 10.32
CA ASP A 83 -2.12 -33.99 9.14
C ASP A 83 -1.71 -33.16 7.90
N GLN A 84 -1.67 -31.83 8.03
CA GLN A 84 -1.35 -30.87 6.96
C GLN A 84 -2.22 -30.99 5.70
N SER A 85 -3.41 -31.57 5.80
CA SER A 85 -4.30 -31.80 4.66
C SER A 85 -4.89 -30.51 4.05
N ASN A 86 -4.89 -29.41 4.80
CA ASN A 86 -5.45 -28.11 4.38
C ASN A 86 -4.39 -27.07 3.93
N LEU A 87 -3.16 -27.48 3.59
CA LEU A 87 -2.09 -26.53 3.21
C LEU A 87 -2.48 -25.56 2.08
N SER A 88 -3.25 -26.02 1.09
CA SER A 88 -3.75 -25.18 -0.02
C SER A 88 -4.77 -24.12 0.41
N ARG A 89 -5.23 -24.14 1.66
CA ARG A 89 -6.23 -23.22 2.21
C ARG A 89 -5.66 -22.29 3.29
N CYS A 90 -4.38 -22.42 3.60
CA CYS A 90 -3.73 -21.61 4.64
C CYS A 90 -3.53 -20.15 4.19
N GLY A 91 -3.44 -19.24 5.17
CA GLY A 91 -3.39 -17.80 4.96
C GLY A 91 -4.05 -17.07 6.13
N PHE A 92 -4.73 -15.96 5.87
CA PHE A 92 -5.54 -15.26 6.88
C PHE A 92 -7.01 -15.13 6.43
N ARG A 93 -7.91 -15.22 7.41
CA ARG A 93 -9.34 -14.88 7.28
C ARG A 93 -9.51 -13.37 7.31
N GLY A 94 -10.61 -12.86 6.76
CA GLY A 94 -10.96 -11.44 6.89
C GLY A 94 -11.64 -11.09 8.23
N SER A 95 -12.26 -12.08 8.88
CA SER A 95 -12.83 -11.99 10.24
C SER A 95 -13.12 -13.37 10.82
N SER A 96 -13.73 -13.41 12.00
CA SER A 96 -14.19 -14.64 12.67
C SER A 96 -15.62 -15.08 12.29
N HIS A 97 -16.18 -14.59 11.18
CA HIS A 97 -17.58 -14.85 10.78
C HIS A 97 -17.93 -16.34 10.59
N ILE A 98 -16.94 -17.19 10.31
CA ILE A 98 -17.13 -18.65 10.15
C ILE A 98 -17.47 -19.32 11.51
N GLY A 99 -17.17 -18.68 12.63
CA GLY A 99 -17.43 -19.23 13.97
C GLY A 99 -16.37 -20.21 14.47
N ILE A 100 -15.17 -20.21 13.87
CA ILE A 100 -14.02 -20.94 14.41
C ILE A 100 -13.67 -20.37 15.80
N PRO A 101 -13.45 -21.21 16.83
CA PRO A 101 -13.05 -20.74 18.15
C PRO A 101 -11.80 -19.87 18.09
N TYR A 102 -11.78 -18.79 18.88
CA TYR A 102 -10.63 -17.89 18.97
C TYR A 102 -9.39 -18.68 19.43
N SER A 103 -8.37 -18.71 18.58
CA SER A 103 -7.10 -19.37 18.89
C SER A 103 -5.96 -18.64 18.19
N THR A 104 -4.86 -18.42 18.90
CA THR A 104 -3.66 -17.75 18.35
C THR A 104 -2.43 -18.66 18.36
N LYS A 105 -2.60 -19.94 18.75
CA LYS A 105 -1.55 -20.96 18.92
C LYS A 105 -2.11 -22.37 18.64
N GLY A 106 -1.22 -23.33 18.43
CA GLY A 106 -1.57 -24.73 18.20
C GLY A 106 -1.88 -25.05 16.73
N PRO A 107 -2.23 -26.32 16.42
CA PRO A 107 -2.59 -26.72 15.07
C PRO A 107 -3.91 -26.07 14.62
N GLY A 108 -4.12 -25.97 13.31
CA GLY A 108 -5.37 -25.52 12.73
C GLY A 108 -6.54 -26.45 13.06
N VAL A 109 -7.72 -25.88 13.24
CA VAL A 109 -8.97 -26.63 13.40
C VAL A 109 -9.52 -26.96 12.01
N LEU A 110 -9.76 -28.24 11.73
CA LEU A 110 -10.37 -28.64 10.46
C LEU A 110 -11.80 -28.13 10.39
N HIS A 111 -12.12 -27.36 9.34
CA HIS A 111 -13.47 -26.93 9.05
C HIS A 111 -13.74 -26.95 7.54
N PRO A 112 -14.90 -27.45 7.07
CA PRO A 112 -15.13 -27.69 5.63
C PRO A 112 -14.98 -26.45 4.76
N TYR A 113 -15.33 -25.26 5.27
CA TYR A 113 -15.35 -24.01 4.51
C TYR A 113 -14.37 -22.95 5.03
N ASP A 114 -13.43 -23.35 5.90
CA ASP A 114 -12.45 -22.41 6.43
C ASP A 114 -11.20 -22.35 5.54
N SER A 115 -10.95 -21.18 4.99
CA SER A 115 -9.81 -20.89 4.12
C SER A 115 -9.33 -19.45 4.28
N GLY A 116 -8.07 -19.24 3.92
CA GLY A 116 -7.49 -17.91 3.80
C GLY A 116 -7.99 -17.20 2.54
N HIS A 117 -7.97 -15.88 2.58
CA HIS A 117 -8.20 -15.03 1.42
C HIS A 117 -6.92 -14.24 1.12
N VAL A 118 -6.52 -14.14 -0.14
CA VAL A 118 -5.23 -13.55 -0.53
C VAL A 118 -5.07 -12.11 -0.05
N ALA A 119 -6.09 -11.26 -0.24
CA ALA A 119 -6.06 -9.88 0.24
C ALA A 119 -6.03 -9.78 1.79
N MET A 120 -6.58 -10.76 2.50
CA MET A 120 -6.56 -10.80 3.97
C MET A 120 -5.20 -11.29 4.48
N THR A 121 -4.58 -12.23 3.77
CA THR A 121 -3.19 -12.65 4.02
C THR A 121 -2.24 -11.49 3.83
N TYR A 122 -2.39 -10.76 2.72
CA TYR A 122 -1.64 -9.53 2.45
C TYR A 122 -1.81 -8.48 3.57
N THR A 123 -3.05 -8.05 3.84
CA THR A 123 -3.32 -7.01 4.84
C THR A 123 -3.01 -7.43 6.28
N GLY A 124 -3.16 -8.72 6.61
CA GLY A 124 -2.77 -9.30 7.88
C GLY A 124 -1.26 -9.19 8.13
N LEU A 125 -0.45 -9.60 7.16
CA LEU A 125 1.01 -9.49 7.24
C LEU A 125 1.47 -8.03 7.33
N CYS A 126 0.92 -7.13 6.49
CA CYS A 126 1.19 -5.70 6.60
C CYS A 126 0.84 -5.16 7.99
N SER A 127 -0.34 -5.51 8.51
CA SER A 127 -0.79 -5.03 9.81
C SER A 127 0.11 -5.51 10.95
N LEU A 128 0.58 -6.75 10.92
CA LEU A 128 1.55 -7.27 11.88
C LEU A 128 2.87 -6.48 11.83
N LEU A 129 3.42 -6.23 10.64
CA LEU A 129 4.64 -5.43 10.47
C LEU A 129 4.48 -3.99 10.93
N ILE A 130 3.34 -3.34 10.64
CA ILE A 130 3.02 -1.98 11.11
C ILE A 130 2.99 -1.92 12.64
N LEU A 131 2.48 -2.96 13.30
CA LEU A 131 2.40 -3.05 14.76
C LEU A 131 3.76 -3.37 15.40
N GLY A 132 4.79 -3.68 14.61
CA GLY A 132 6.14 -4.02 15.08
C GLY A 132 6.33 -5.50 15.41
N ASP A 133 5.44 -6.38 14.95
CA ASP A 133 5.60 -7.82 15.06
C ASP A 133 6.70 -8.33 14.10
N ASP A 134 7.38 -9.41 14.47
CA ASP A 134 8.50 -9.98 13.72
C ASP A 134 8.08 -11.12 12.77
N LEU A 135 6.78 -11.41 12.68
CA LEU A 135 6.18 -12.50 11.90
C LEU A 135 6.63 -13.90 12.32
N SER A 136 7.24 -14.07 13.50
CA SER A 136 7.75 -15.37 13.99
C SER A 136 6.67 -16.44 14.16
N ARG A 137 5.41 -16.03 14.38
CA ARG A 137 4.25 -16.93 14.53
C ARG A 137 3.49 -17.13 13.22
N VAL A 138 3.91 -16.49 12.13
CA VAL A 138 3.35 -16.74 10.81
C VAL A 138 3.91 -18.06 10.30
N ASN A 139 3.05 -19.01 9.95
CA ASN A 139 3.47 -20.20 9.24
C ASN A 139 3.72 -19.83 7.77
N LYS A 140 4.92 -19.33 7.50
CA LYS A 140 5.33 -18.81 6.18
C LYS A 140 5.13 -19.86 5.08
N GLN A 141 5.54 -21.10 5.33
CA GLN A 141 5.44 -22.19 4.36
C GLN A 141 3.99 -22.55 4.03
N ALA A 142 3.10 -22.54 5.03
CA ALA A 142 1.67 -22.74 4.80
C ALA A 142 1.04 -21.57 4.03
N CYS A 143 1.40 -20.32 4.33
CA CYS A 143 0.94 -19.15 3.57
C CYS A 143 1.37 -19.23 2.10
N LEU A 144 2.61 -19.61 1.82
CA LEU A 144 3.14 -19.75 0.46
C LEU A 144 2.52 -20.95 -0.28
N ALA A 145 2.21 -22.03 0.42
CA ALA A 145 1.48 -23.17 -0.15
C ALA A 145 0.04 -22.80 -0.53
N GLY A 146 -0.66 -22.07 0.34
CA GLY A 146 -1.97 -21.49 0.04
C GLY A 146 -1.89 -20.54 -1.15
N LEU A 147 -0.89 -19.66 -1.19
CA LEU A 147 -0.72 -18.70 -2.27
C LEU A 147 -0.49 -19.38 -3.63
N ARG A 148 0.37 -20.41 -3.69
CA ARG A 148 0.59 -21.21 -4.91
C ARG A 148 -0.70 -21.84 -5.43
N ALA A 149 -1.56 -22.32 -4.53
CA ALA A 149 -2.81 -22.96 -4.91
C ALA A 149 -3.82 -21.99 -5.55
N LEU A 150 -3.65 -20.68 -5.36
CA LEU A 150 -4.52 -19.66 -5.93
C LEU A 150 -4.12 -19.23 -7.34
N GLN A 151 -2.90 -19.53 -7.79
CA GLN A 151 -2.44 -19.12 -9.12
C GLN A 151 -3.06 -19.98 -10.22
N LEU A 152 -3.56 -19.33 -11.26
CA LEU A 152 -4.18 -19.96 -12.43
C LEU A 152 -3.17 -20.20 -13.55
N GLU A 153 -3.59 -20.98 -14.54
CA GLU A 153 -2.76 -21.29 -15.71
C GLU A 153 -2.32 -20.05 -16.50
N ASP A 154 -3.18 -19.02 -16.54
CA ASP A 154 -2.92 -17.74 -17.22
C ASP A 154 -2.02 -16.79 -16.43
N GLY A 155 -1.63 -17.15 -15.20
CA GLY A 155 -0.76 -16.37 -14.32
C GLY A 155 -1.47 -15.43 -13.35
N SER A 156 -2.77 -15.22 -13.51
CA SER A 156 -3.59 -14.51 -12.51
C SER A 156 -3.87 -15.38 -11.28
N PHE A 157 -4.52 -14.80 -10.28
CA PHE A 157 -4.81 -15.49 -9.02
C PHE A 157 -6.31 -15.41 -8.71
N TYR A 158 -6.85 -16.45 -8.09
CA TYR A 158 -8.09 -16.35 -7.32
C TYR A 158 -7.82 -15.70 -5.95
N ALA A 159 -8.90 -15.26 -5.32
CA ALA A 159 -8.90 -14.71 -3.97
C ALA A 159 -8.88 -15.80 -2.90
N VAL A 160 -9.59 -16.90 -3.15
CA VAL A 160 -9.83 -18.03 -2.23
C VAL A 160 -9.76 -19.37 -2.98
N PRO A 161 -9.37 -20.47 -2.32
CA PRO A 161 -9.20 -21.77 -2.98
C PRO A 161 -10.51 -22.41 -3.47
N GLU A 162 -11.66 -21.96 -2.93
CA GLU A 162 -12.99 -22.40 -3.39
C GLU A 162 -13.37 -21.83 -4.77
N GLY A 163 -12.62 -20.83 -5.25
CA GLY A 163 -12.88 -20.12 -6.50
C GLY A 163 -13.50 -18.74 -6.29
N SER A 164 -13.09 -17.78 -7.12
CA SER A 164 -13.59 -16.40 -7.14
C SER A 164 -13.41 -15.80 -8.54
N GLU A 165 -13.58 -14.50 -8.69
CA GLU A 165 -13.00 -13.79 -9.83
C GLU A 165 -11.46 -13.79 -9.78
N ASN A 166 -10.81 -13.57 -10.93
CA ASN A 166 -9.37 -13.50 -11.06
C ASN A 166 -8.95 -12.27 -11.87
N ASP A 167 -7.99 -11.50 -11.36
CA ASP A 167 -7.42 -10.33 -12.03
C ASP A 167 -6.13 -9.82 -11.34
N ILE A 168 -5.59 -8.70 -11.84
CA ILE A 168 -4.35 -8.06 -11.36
C ILE A 168 -4.36 -7.76 -9.86
N ARG A 169 -5.55 -7.63 -9.23
CA ARG A 169 -5.65 -7.45 -7.78
C ARG A 169 -4.93 -8.51 -7.00
N PHE A 170 -5.20 -9.74 -7.37
CA PHE A 170 -4.68 -10.87 -6.62
C PHE A 170 -3.21 -11.14 -6.98
N ILE A 171 -2.75 -10.71 -8.16
CA ILE A 171 -1.30 -10.69 -8.49
C ILE A 171 -0.55 -9.75 -7.55
N TYR A 172 -1.05 -8.53 -7.34
CA TYR A 172 -0.39 -7.61 -6.43
C TYR A 172 -0.38 -8.13 -4.98
N CYS A 173 -1.51 -8.66 -4.50
CA CYS A 173 -1.58 -9.23 -3.15
C CYS A 173 -0.55 -10.35 -3.01
N ALA A 174 -0.45 -11.23 -4.02
CA ALA A 174 0.53 -12.29 -4.06
C ALA A 174 1.97 -11.75 -4.06
N ALA A 175 2.28 -10.74 -4.88
CA ALA A 175 3.61 -10.15 -4.96
C ALA A 175 4.03 -9.54 -3.62
N SER A 176 3.10 -8.90 -2.93
CA SER A 176 3.33 -8.30 -1.61
C SER A 176 3.55 -9.35 -0.53
N ILE A 177 2.78 -10.44 -0.55
CA ILE A 177 2.98 -11.56 0.39
C ILE A 177 4.37 -12.15 0.19
N CYS A 178 4.75 -12.50 -1.05
CA CYS A 178 6.07 -13.02 -1.35
C CYS A 178 7.19 -12.06 -0.92
N TYR A 179 7.01 -10.77 -1.18
CA TYR A 179 7.97 -9.73 -0.82
C TYR A 179 8.14 -9.59 0.71
N MET A 180 7.04 -9.49 1.47
CA MET A 180 7.09 -9.36 2.93
C MET A 180 7.63 -10.62 3.62
N LEU A 181 7.39 -11.80 3.04
CA LEU A 181 7.91 -13.06 3.56
C LEU A 181 9.34 -13.36 3.10
N ASP A 182 9.88 -12.54 2.19
CA ASP A 182 11.18 -12.70 1.54
C ASP A 182 11.33 -14.09 0.87
N ASP A 183 10.26 -14.57 0.25
CA ASP A 183 10.20 -15.88 -0.40
C ASP A 183 9.21 -15.86 -1.58
N TRP A 184 9.76 -15.98 -2.79
CA TRP A 184 9.00 -15.95 -4.04
C TRP A 184 8.51 -17.33 -4.51
N SER A 185 8.72 -18.40 -3.73
CA SER A 185 8.19 -19.73 -4.04
C SER A 185 6.65 -19.77 -4.02
N GLY A 186 5.99 -18.73 -3.51
CA GLY A 186 4.54 -18.58 -3.48
C GLY A 186 3.88 -18.38 -4.85
N MET A 187 4.64 -18.13 -5.92
CA MET A 187 4.11 -17.91 -7.26
C MET A 187 5.07 -18.29 -8.39
N ASP A 188 4.52 -18.60 -9.55
CA ASP A 188 5.19 -18.52 -10.84
C ASP A 188 5.24 -17.06 -11.31
N ILE A 189 6.41 -16.42 -11.10
CA ILE A 189 6.64 -15.01 -11.49
C ILE A 189 6.49 -14.82 -13.00
N GLN A 190 6.94 -15.77 -13.81
CA GLN A 190 6.97 -15.61 -15.25
C GLN A 190 5.55 -15.53 -15.82
N LYS A 191 4.66 -16.42 -15.36
CA LYS A 191 3.24 -16.35 -15.73
C LYS A 191 2.56 -15.08 -15.22
N ALA A 192 2.88 -14.63 -14.01
CA ALA A 192 2.34 -13.37 -13.49
C ALA A 192 2.75 -12.17 -14.35
N ILE A 193 4.01 -12.12 -14.81
CA ILE A 193 4.51 -11.10 -15.76
C ILE A 193 3.76 -11.18 -17.10
N GLU A 194 3.53 -12.39 -17.62
CA GLU A 194 2.79 -12.60 -18.87
C GLU A 194 1.35 -12.08 -18.77
N TYR A 195 0.65 -12.36 -17.66
CA TYR A 195 -0.68 -11.82 -17.40
C TYR A 195 -0.67 -10.29 -17.33
N ILE A 196 0.26 -9.70 -16.58
CA ILE A 196 0.42 -8.25 -16.47
C ILE A 196 0.66 -7.65 -17.87
N ARG A 197 1.59 -8.18 -18.66
CA ARG A 197 1.84 -7.69 -20.03
C ARG A 197 0.60 -7.80 -20.91
N GLY A 198 -0.14 -8.91 -20.84
CA GLY A 198 -1.37 -9.14 -21.59
C GLY A 198 -2.50 -8.16 -21.26
N SER A 199 -2.47 -7.55 -20.07
CA SER A 199 -3.47 -6.57 -19.61
C SER A 199 -3.18 -5.12 -20.02
N LEU A 200 -2.05 -4.84 -20.66
CA LEU A 200 -1.76 -3.51 -21.21
C LEU A 200 -2.75 -3.19 -22.33
N SER A 201 -3.54 -2.13 -22.15
CA SER A 201 -4.59 -1.73 -23.09
C SER A 201 -4.03 -0.87 -24.23
N TYR A 202 -4.85 -0.66 -25.27
CA TYR A 202 -4.46 0.12 -26.46
C TYR A 202 -4.15 1.60 -26.15
N ASP A 203 -4.73 2.13 -25.07
CA ASP A 203 -4.49 3.50 -24.61
C ASP A 203 -3.27 3.62 -23.67
N ASN A 204 -2.59 2.51 -23.41
CA ASN A 204 -1.34 2.37 -22.64
C ASN A 204 -1.47 2.47 -21.12
N GLY A 205 -2.68 2.37 -20.56
CA GLY A 205 -2.85 1.96 -19.16
C GLY A 205 -3.11 0.45 -19.06
N PHE A 206 -3.06 -0.13 -17.87
CA PHE A 206 -3.43 -1.54 -17.65
C PHE A 206 -4.91 -1.67 -17.32
N GLY A 207 -5.56 -2.66 -17.92
CA GLY A 207 -6.91 -3.09 -17.58
C GLY A 207 -6.92 -4.20 -16.54
N GLN A 208 -8.11 -4.63 -16.10
CA GLN A 208 -8.27 -5.72 -15.13
C GLN A 208 -7.66 -7.05 -15.62
N GLY A 209 -7.69 -7.25 -16.94
CA GLY A 209 -7.11 -8.36 -17.67
C GLY A 209 -7.07 -8.02 -19.16
N ALA A 210 -6.67 -8.98 -20.00
CA ALA A 210 -6.53 -8.76 -21.45
C ALA A 210 -7.83 -8.23 -22.09
N GLY A 211 -7.69 -7.17 -22.90
CA GLY A 211 -8.81 -6.54 -23.63
C GLY A 211 -9.77 -5.70 -22.79
N ARG A 212 -9.48 -5.47 -21.50
CA ARG A 212 -10.31 -4.63 -20.61
C ARG A 212 -9.92 -3.15 -20.67
N GLU A 213 -10.84 -2.29 -20.25
CA GLU A 213 -10.61 -0.85 -20.11
C GLU A 213 -9.50 -0.60 -19.09
N SER A 214 -8.56 0.29 -19.42
CA SER A 214 -7.48 0.65 -18.51
C SER A 214 -7.98 1.47 -17.34
N HIS A 215 -7.37 1.27 -16.17
CA HIS A 215 -7.79 1.88 -14.93
C HIS A 215 -6.63 2.17 -13.99
N GLY A 216 -6.77 3.20 -13.16
CA GLY A 216 -5.72 3.67 -12.25
C GLY A 216 -5.35 2.61 -11.21
N GLY A 217 -6.33 1.88 -10.67
CA GLY A 217 -6.08 0.80 -9.71
C GLY A 217 -5.33 -0.37 -10.35
N TRP A 218 -5.76 -0.82 -11.53
CA TRP A 218 -5.11 -1.91 -12.28
C TRP A 218 -3.70 -1.54 -12.71
N THR A 219 -3.53 -0.31 -13.20
CA THR A 219 -2.23 0.24 -13.61
C THR A 219 -1.25 0.31 -12.46
N TYR A 220 -1.71 0.77 -11.30
CA TYR A 220 -0.86 0.74 -10.10
C TYR A 220 -0.44 -0.67 -9.75
N CYS A 221 -1.35 -1.63 -9.80
CA CYS A 221 -1.03 -2.96 -9.32
C CYS A 221 -0.22 -3.79 -10.28
N ALA A 222 -0.35 -3.53 -11.59
CA ALA A 222 0.60 -3.99 -12.58
C ALA A 222 2.02 -3.45 -12.29
N ILE A 223 2.17 -2.12 -12.20
CA ILE A 223 3.48 -1.47 -12.02
C ILE A 223 4.11 -1.83 -10.67
N ALA A 224 3.34 -1.75 -9.59
CA ALA A 224 3.81 -2.07 -8.23
C ALA A 224 4.20 -3.55 -8.11
N SER A 225 3.46 -4.48 -8.71
CA SER A 225 3.85 -5.91 -8.72
C SER A 225 5.18 -6.11 -9.44
N LEU A 226 5.35 -5.50 -10.61
CA LEU A 226 6.61 -5.58 -11.36
C LEU A 226 7.79 -4.94 -10.60
N CYS A 227 7.55 -3.85 -9.87
CA CYS A 227 8.54 -3.22 -9.00
C CYS A 227 8.91 -4.13 -7.82
N LEU A 228 7.93 -4.72 -7.13
CA LEU A 228 8.15 -5.67 -6.02
C LEU A 228 8.96 -6.87 -6.47
N MET A 229 8.66 -7.41 -7.66
CA MET A 229 9.41 -8.52 -8.27
C MET A 229 10.82 -8.12 -8.72
N GLY A 230 11.13 -6.82 -8.81
CA GLY A 230 12.38 -6.32 -9.38
C GLY A 230 12.49 -6.54 -10.90
N ARG A 231 11.36 -6.60 -11.62
CA ARG A 231 11.27 -6.97 -13.04
C ARG A 231 10.63 -5.92 -13.93
N LEU A 232 10.47 -4.67 -13.47
CA LEU A 232 9.84 -3.61 -14.27
C LEU A 232 10.49 -3.39 -15.64
N GLU A 233 11.82 -3.22 -15.67
CA GLU A 233 12.58 -2.95 -16.90
C GLU A 233 12.75 -4.19 -17.79
N GLU A 234 12.64 -5.39 -17.23
CA GLU A 234 12.60 -6.66 -17.98
C GLU A 234 11.23 -6.83 -18.64
N ALA A 235 10.16 -6.56 -17.87
CA ALA A 235 8.80 -6.78 -18.30
C ALA A 235 8.27 -5.69 -19.23
N LEU A 236 8.83 -4.48 -19.26
CA LEU A 236 8.34 -3.36 -20.08
C LEU A 236 9.51 -2.60 -20.71
N SER A 237 9.44 -2.42 -22.03
CA SER A 237 10.40 -1.60 -22.76
C SER A 237 10.30 -0.12 -22.36
N GLN A 238 11.38 0.63 -22.55
CA GLN A 238 11.39 2.08 -22.28
C GLN A 238 10.25 2.82 -23.00
N ARG A 239 9.93 2.41 -24.25
CA ARG A 239 8.84 2.99 -25.02
C ARG A 239 7.46 2.70 -24.41
N GLU A 240 7.25 1.51 -23.86
CA GLU A 240 6.03 1.17 -23.13
C GLU A 240 5.94 1.99 -21.83
N LEU A 241 7.02 2.09 -21.07
CA LEU A 241 7.08 2.90 -19.85
C LEU A 241 6.76 4.38 -20.12
N ASP A 242 7.30 4.97 -21.17
CA ASP A 242 6.99 6.36 -21.55
C ASP A 242 5.51 6.58 -21.90
N ARG A 243 4.88 5.58 -22.52
CA ARG A 243 3.44 5.61 -22.83
C ARG A 243 2.58 5.44 -21.58
N ILE A 244 2.98 4.58 -20.65
CA ILE A 244 2.31 4.41 -19.36
C ILE A 244 2.42 5.69 -18.53
N ARG A 245 3.62 6.30 -18.45
CA ARG A 245 3.83 7.62 -17.82
C ARG A 245 2.87 8.66 -18.37
N ARG A 246 2.72 8.72 -19.71
CA ARG A 246 1.74 9.61 -20.37
C ARG A 246 0.31 9.30 -19.94
N TRP A 247 -0.09 8.03 -19.93
CA TRP A 247 -1.45 7.65 -19.54
C TRP A 247 -1.75 8.06 -18.09
N CYS A 248 -0.82 7.80 -17.16
CA CYS A 248 -0.93 8.14 -15.75
C CYS A 248 -0.97 9.65 -15.50
N ILE A 249 -0.08 10.44 -16.12
CA ILE A 249 -0.05 11.89 -15.86
C ILE A 249 -1.31 12.58 -16.39
N MET A 250 -1.89 12.05 -17.48
CA MET A 250 -3.16 12.53 -18.05
C MET A 250 -4.37 12.26 -17.14
N ARG A 251 -4.21 11.52 -16.04
CA ARG A 251 -5.28 11.31 -15.06
C ARG A 251 -5.49 12.51 -14.12
N GLN A 252 -4.54 13.44 -14.06
CA GLN A 252 -4.67 14.62 -13.21
C GLN A 252 -5.63 15.64 -13.82
N GLN A 253 -6.60 16.09 -13.04
CA GLN A 253 -7.50 17.21 -13.34
C GLN A 253 -7.33 18.28 -12.24
N SER A 254 -8.10 18.19 -11.16
CA SER A 254 -7.83 18.85 -9.87
C SER A 254 -7.12 17.87 -8.93
N GLY A 255 -7.79 16.76 -8.60
CA GLY A 255 -7.19 15.51 -8.16
C GLY A 255 -6.98 14.55 -9.33
N PHE A 256 -7.04 13.25 -9.07
CA PHE A 256 -6.90 12.22 -10.09
C PHE A 256 -8.21 11.45 -10.31
N HIS A 257 -8.45 10.98 -11.53
CA HIS A 257 -9.52 10.03 -11.85
C HIS A 257 -8.97 8.68 -12.31
N GLY A 258 -9.73 7.61 -12.10
CA GLY A 258 -9.27 6.25 -12.42
C GLY A 258 -9.18 5.95 -13.91
N ARG A 259 -9.94 6.65 -14.75
CA ARG A 259 -10.02 6.37 -16.19
C ARG A 259 -10.56 7.58 -16.96
N PRO A 260 -10.31 7.67 -18.28
CA PRO A 260 -10.68 8.85 -19.07
C PRO A 260 -12.18 9.19 -18.95
N ASN A 261 -12.49 10.49 -18.95
CA ASN A 261 -13.86 11.02 -18.88
C ASN A 261 -14.69 10.61 -17.64
N LYS A 262 -14.06 10.17 -16.55
CA LYS A 262 -14.72 9.98 -15.25
C LYS A 262 -14.42 11.12 -14.28
N PRO A 263 -15.28 11.36 -13.27
CA PRO A 263 -14.96 12.32 -12.21
C PRO A 263 -13.72 11.89 -11.42
N VAL A 264 -13.01 12.87 -10.86
CA VAL A 264 -11.92 12.66 -9.90
C VAL A 264 -12.43 11.97 -8.63
N ASP A 265 -11.54 11.27 -7.93
CA ASP A 265 -11.82 10.57 -6.68
C ASP A 265 -10.54 10.56 -5.85
N THR A 266 -10.65 10.92 -4.58
CA THR A 266 -9.52 11.09 -3.64
C THR A 266 -8.55 9.92 -3.66
N CYS A 267 -9.03 8.68 -3.75
CA CYS A 267 -8.17 7.50 -3.71
C CYS A 267 -7.20 7.41 -4.90
N TYR A 268 -7.52 7.99 -6.08
CA TYR A 268 -6.58 7.98 -7.21
C TYR A 268 -5.38 8.90 -7.01
N SER A 269 -5.45 9.82 -6.05
CA SER A 269 -4.27 10.58 -5.63
C SER A 269 -3.18 9.64 -5.09
N PHE A 270 -3.58 8.50 -4.50
CA PHE A 270 -2.68 7.41 -4.21
C PHE A 270 -2.46 6.52 -5.43
N TRP A 271 -3.51 5.92 -6.00
CA TRP A 271 -3.31 4.90 -7.05
C TRP A 271 -2.48 5.38 -8.23
N VAL A 272 -2.85 6.53 -8.79
CA VAL A 272 -2.13 7.10 -9.92
C VAL A 272 -0.87 7.80 -9.42
N GLY A 273 -0.93 8.52 -8.29
CA GLY A 273 0.23 9.22 -7.73
C GLY A 273 1.40 8.30 -7.39
N ALA A 274 1.15 7.19 -6.69
CA ALA A 274 2.14 6.16 -6.38
C ALA A 274 2.67 5.47 -7.63
N THR A 275 1.82 5.24 -8.65
CA THR A 275 2.31 4.76 -9.95
C THR A 275 3.28 5.75 -10.58
N LEU A 276 2.93 7.04 -10.59
CA LEU A 276 3.80 8.09 -11.14
C LEU A 276 5.11 8.20 -10.35
N GLU A 277 5.09 7.97 -9.04
CA GLU A 277 6.28 7.93 -8.20
C GLU A 277 7.17 6.73 -8.53
N LEU A 278 6.58 5.53 -8.68
CA LEU A 278 7.31 4.33 -9.12
C LEU A 278 7.94 4.50 -10.51
N LEU A 279 7.34 5.34 -11.35
CA LEU A 279 7.81 5.66 -12.70
C LEU A 279 8.70 6.92 -12.77
N ASP A 280 9.05 7.50 -11.62
CA ASP A 280 9.90 8.69 -11.46
C ASP A 280 9.42 9.92 -12.25
N VAL A 281 8.10 10.15 -12.24
CA VAL A 281 7.46 11.30 -12.91
C VAL A 281 6.42 12.03 -12.06
N PHE A 282 6.22 11.64 -10.80
CA PHE A 282 5.28 12.31 -9.91
C PHE A 282 5.64 13.78 -9.64
N GLN A 283 6.94 14.11 -9.61
CA GLN A 283 7.48 15.45 -9.47
C GLN A 283 7.02 16.44 -10.57
N TYR A 284 6.52 15.94 -11.71
CA TYR A 284 6.00 16.76 -12.80
C TYR A 284 4.49 17.04 -12.69
N THR A 285 3.83 16.55 -11.65
CA THR A 285 2.40 16.79 -11.39
C THR A 285 2.15 18.15 -10.73
N ASN A 286 0.90 18.61 -10.75
CA ASN A 286 0.50 19.81 -10.01
C ASN A 286 0.16 19.48 -8.54
N PHE A 287 1.11 19.69 -7.63
CA PHE A 287 0.96 19.36 -6.21
C PHE A 287 -0.16 20.16 -5.54
N ASP A 288 -0.22 21.48 -5.78
CA ASP A 288 -1.16 22.37 -5.10
C ASP A 288 -2.62 22.06 -5.45
N ARG A 289 -2.90 21.74 -6.71
CA ARG A 289 -4.24 21.33 -7.16
C ARG A 289 -4.64 19.99 -6.56
N ASN A 290 -3.72 19.02 -6.55
CA ASN A 290 -3.98 17.70 -5.98
C ASN A 290 -4.27 17.81 -4.48
N ARG A 291 -3.40 18.52 -3.75
CA ARG A 291 -3.59 18.81 -2.33
C ARG A 291 -4.94 19.48 -2.06
N SER A 292 -5.23 20.55 -2.78
CA SER A 292 -6.47 21.33 -2.58
C SER A 292 -7.71 20.47 -2.81
N PHE A 293 -7.68 19.57 -3.80
CA PHE A 293 -8.76 18.61 -4.03
C PHE A 293 -8.87 17.58 -2.89
N ILE A 294 -7.75 17.00 -2.42
CA ILE A 294 -7.78 16.05 -1.30
C ILE A 294 -8.41 16.71 -0.08
N LEU A 295 -7.97 17.91 0.29
CA LEU A 295 -8.44 18.64 1.46
C LEU A 295 -9.88 19.12 1.35
N SER A 296 -10.38 19.38 0.14
CA SER A 296 -11.81 19.68 -0.04
C SER A 296 -12.71 18.46 0.20
N THR A 297 -12.15 17.25 0.24
CA THR A 297 -12.88 16.03 0.64
C THR A 297 -12.75 15.70 2.12
N GLN A 298 -12.04 16.51 2.91
CA GLN A 298 -11.85 16.29 4.34
C GLN A 298 -13.15 16.55 5.11
N ASP A 299 -13.59 15.59 5.93
CA ASP A 299 -14.70 15.84 6.85
C ASP A 299 -14.20 16.58 8.08
N ARG A 300 -14.63 17.83 8.22
CA ARG A 300 -14.18 18.73 9.30
C ARG A 300 -14.81 18.41 10.65
N LEU A 301 -15.89 17.63 10.68
CA LEU A 301 -16.60 17.26 11.90
C LEU A 301 -16.04 15.96 12.48
N VAL A 302 -16.18 14.87 11.73
CA VAL A 302 -15.84 13.52 12.18
C VAL A 302 -14.43 13.08 11.77
N GLY A 303 -13.72 13.86 10.95
CA GLY A 303 -12.43 13.45 10.40
C GLY A 303 -12.57 12.36 9.33
N GLY A 304 -11.43 11.95 8.79
CA GLY A 304 -11.41 11.16 7.56
C GLY A 304 -11.59 12.04 6.33
N PHE A 305 -11.45 11.43 5.16
CA PHE A 305 -11.71 12.08 3.89
C PHE A 305 -12.99 11.49 3.30
N ALA A 306 -13.40 11.92 2.11
CA ALA A 306 -14.44 11.30 1.29
C ALA A 306 -13.91 11.10 -0.14
N LYS A 307 -14.68 10.44 -1.00
CA LYS A 307 -14.36 10.34 -2.44
C LYS A 307 -14.46 11.70 -3.15
N TRP A 308 -15.44 12.50 -2.74
CA TRP A 308 -15.76 13.82 -3.29
C TRP A 308 -16.01 14.81 -2.16
N PRO A 309 -15.91 16.13 -2.43
CA PRO A 309 -16.35 17.16 -1.48
C PRO A 309 -17.80 16.95 -1.05
N ASP A 310 -18.12 17.40 0.16
CA ASP A 310 -19.47 17.33 0.77
C ASP A 310 -20.11 15.94 0.78
N SER A 311 -19.29 14.89 0.65
CA SER A 311 -19.72 13.49 0.73
C SER A 311 -19.33 12.90 2.07
N HIS A 312 -20.14 11.96 2.58
CA HIS A 312 -19.91 11.38 3.89
C HIS A 312 -18.55 10.61 3.91
N PRO A 313 -17.69 10.80 4.92
CA PRO A 313 -16.40 10.13 5.01
C PRO A 313 -16.55 8.65 5.34
N GLY A 314 -17.66 8.26 5.95
CA GLY A 314 -18.08 6.86 6.04
C GLY A 314 -18.40 6.22 4.68
N ASN A 315 -18.46 6.99 3.59
CA ASN A 315 -18.36 6.43 2.24
C ASN A 315 -16.93 5.96 1.92
N TRP A 316 -15.95 6.09 2.83
CA TRP A 316 -14.71 5.28 2.84
C TRP A 316 -14.96 3.84 3.29
N PHE A 317 -16.07 3.59 3.98
CA PHE A 317 -16.59 2.25 4.27
C PHE A 317 -17.70 1.83 3.29
N ASP A 318 -18.15 2.70 2.38
CA ASP A 318 -18.84 2.34 1.13
C ASP A 318 -17.91 2.32 -0.11
N LEU A 319 -16.69 2.85 0.02
CA LEU A 319 -15.54 2.54 -0.83
C LEU A 319 -15.46 1.02 -1.03
N PRO A 320 -15.59 0.15 -0.01
CA PRO A 320 -15.62 -1.29 -0.18
C PRO A 320 -16.80 -1.79 -1.03
N LYS A 321 -17.94 -1.10 -1.20
CA LYS A 321 -18.94 -1.61 -2.17
C LYS A 321 -18.48 -1.50 -3.62
N TRP A 322 -17.62 -0.53 -3.95
CA TRP A 322 -17.01 -0.35 -5.28
C TRP A 322 -15.56 -0.89 -5.38
N LEU A 323 -14.76 -0.79 -4.32
CA LEU A 323 -13.41 -1.32 -4.14
C LEU A 323 -13.36 -2.74 -3.57
N LEU A 324 -14.47 -3.37 -3.16
CA LEU A 324 -14.51 -4.85 -3.04
C LEU A 324 -14.96 -5.51 -4.34
N GLN A 325 -15.65 -4.77 -5.23
CA GLN A 325 -15.67 -5.12 -6.65
C GLN A 325 -14.30 -4.86 -7.31
N GLU A 326 -13.47 -3.97 -6.73
CA GLU A 326 -12.11 -3.66 -7.19
C GLU A 326 -11.02 -3.79 -6.09
N ASN A 327 -10.99 -4.93 -5.38
CA ASN A 327 -10.11 -5.37 -4.26
C ASN A 327 -8.59 -5.09 -4.34
N LEU A 328 -8.12 -3.87 -4.12
CA LEU A 328 -6.72 -3.59 -3.74
C LEU A 328 -6.68 -2.33 -2.87
N VAL A 329 -5.75 -2.22 -1.90
CA VAL A 329 -5.18 -0.96 -1.33
C VAL A 329 -3.86 -1.29 -0.63
N ILE A 330 -2.86 -0.43 -0.80
CA ILE A 330 -1.43 -0.64 -0.51
C ILE A 330 -0.90 0.60 0.23
N ASP A 331 -0.44 0.51 1.47
CA ASP A 331 0.90 0.26 2.02
C ASP A 331 2.04 1.24 1.66
N ALA A 332 2.44 2.04 2.66
CA ALA A 332 3.65 2.84 2.67
C ALA A 332 4.90 2.04 3.14
N HIS A 333 4.71 0.86 3.75
CA HIS A 333 5.77 -0.01 4.28
C HIS A 333 6.48 -0.81 3.17
N CYS A 334 5.75 -1.40 2.21
CA CYS A 334 6.30 -2.00 0.99
C CYS A 334 7.09 -0.96 0.18
N HIS A 335 6.58 0.27 0.08
CA HIS A 335 7.31 1.37 -0.54
C HIS A 335 8.63 1.73 0.18
N ARG A 336 8.66 1.61 1.52
CA ARG A 336 9.85 1.79 2.35
C ARG A 336 10.91 0.72 2.06
N GLN A 337 10.49 -0.52 1.82
CA GLN A 337 11.40 -1.64 1.53
C GLN A 337 11.86 -1.68 0.05
N ILE A 338 11.01 -1.34 -0.94
CA ILE A 338 11.39 -1.32 -2.38
C ILE A 338 12.55 -0.32 -2.65
N LYS A 339 12.65 0.77 -1.88
CA LYS A 339 13.72 1.77 -2.02
C LYS A 339 15.01 1.45 -1.24
N ASN A 340 15.11 0.32 -0.52
CA ASN A 340 16.35 -0.07 0.19
C ASN A 340 17.54 -0.43 -0.74
N ALA A 341 17.43 -0.28 -2.06
CA ALA A 341 18.53 -0.47 -2.99
C ALA A 341 19.39 0.80 -3.26
N LYS A 342 18.96 2.03 -2.91
CA LYS A 342 19.76 3.24 -3.17
C LYS A 342 19.56 4.35 -2.12
N SER A 343 20.58 4.52 -1.26
CA SER A 343 20.94 5.72 -0.48
C SER A 343 19.88 6.39 0.39
N GLU A 344 20.10 6.31 1.71
CA GLU A 344 19.51 7.16 2.75
C GLU A 344 19.74 8.65 2.44
N ARG A 345 18.63 9.42 2.29
CA ARG A 345 18.46 10.88 2.58
C ARG A 345 17.35 11.60 1.80
N GLN A 346 16.50 10.89 1.06
CA GLN A 346 15.31 11.48 0.40
C GLN A 346 13.97 10.86 0.86
N LEU A 347 13.93 10.35 2.09
CA LEU A 347 12.87 9.46 2.62
C LEU A 347 11.57 10.14 3.07
N TRP A 348 11.29 11.37 2.62
CA TRP A 348 10.09 12.12 3.06
C TRP A 348 9.03 12.27 1.96
N ILE A 349 9.34 11.98 0.70
CA ILE A 349 8.50 12.41 -0.43
C ILE A 349 7.37 11.42 -0.76
N THR A 350 7.47 10.14 -0.43
CA THR A 350 6.46 9.13 -0.84
C THR A 350 5.39 8.85 0.24
N THR A 351 5.72 8.93 1.52
CA THR A 351 4.77 8.73 2.63
C THR A 351 3.88 9.95 2.88
N ILE A 352 4.31 11.13 2.42
CA ILE A 352 3.59 12.40 2.59
C ILE A 352 2.48 12.58 1.54
N VAL A 353 2.59 11.99 0.34
CA VAL A 353 1.65 12.22 -0.78
C VAL A 353 0.27 11.58 -0.58
N VAL A 354 0.15 10.61 0.32
CA VAL A 354 -1.13 9.92 0.59
C VAL A 354 -1.95 10.64 1.66
N TYR A 355 -1.39 11.61 2.39
CA TYR A 355 -2.12 12.28 3.46
C TYR A 355 -1.88 13.80 3.61
N MET A 356 -0.76 14.39 3.19
CA MET A 356 -0.52 15.83 3.30
C MET A 356 -0.06 16.43 1.98
N GLY A 357 -0.72 17.50 1.54
CA GLY A 357 0.10 18.64 1.16
C GLY A 357 0.31 19.57 2.36
N PHE A 358 1.26 20.50 2.16
CA PHE A 358 1.86 21.47 3.10
C PHE A 358 2.83 20.87 4.12
N VAL A 359 4.12 21.04 3.80
CA VAL A 359 4.88 22.18 4.35
C VAL A 359 5.66 22.84 3.21
N SER A 360 5.17 23.98 2.75
CA SER A 360 5.97 24.95 1.99
C SER A 360 5.55 26.33 2.47
N SER A 361 6.01 26.70 3.68
CA SER A 361 6.27 28.07 4.16
C SER A 361 6.59 28.05 5.66
N LEU A 362 7.60 27.31 6.09
CA LEU A 362 8.32 27.63 7.34
C LEU A 362 9.63 26.82 7.42
N LEU A 363 10.64 27.23 6.66
CA LEU A 363 12.07 27.00 6.95
C LEU A 363 12.92 27.84 5.96
N PHE A 364 12.62 29.14 5.91
CA PHE A 364 13.54 30.17 5.41
C PHE A 364 14.17 30.98 6.56
N PHE A 365 14.00 30.56 7.81
CA PHE A 365 14.72 31.09 8.95
C PHE A 365 15.09 29.93 9.86
N LEU A 366 16.34 29.93 10.35
CA LEU A 366 17.02 28.89 11.14
C LEU A 366 17.82 27.86 10.30
N SER A 367 18.74 28.37 9.48
CA SER A 367 20.04 27.72 9.27
C SER A 367 21.15 28.72 9.62
N VAL A 368 21.29 28.97 10.92
CA VAL A 368 22.50 29.52 11.54
C VAL A 368 22.64 28.75 12.85
N GLU A 369 23.79 28.08 13.01
CA GLU A 369 24.27 27.37 14.22
C GLU A 369 23.53 26.04 14.52
N ARG A 370 24.16 24.87 14.70
CA ARG A 370 25.52 24.53 15.14
C ARG A 370 25.85 23.07 14.77
N ASP A 371 27.12 22.84 14.45
CA ASP A 371 27.82 21.56 14.55
C ASP A 371 27.64 20.89 15.92
N PHE A 372 27.70 19.55 15.99
CA PHE A 372 28.65 18.79 16.84
C PHE A 372 28.46 17.26 16.68
N PHE A 373 29.53 16.59 16.20
CA PHE A 373 30.04 15.21 16.41
C PHE A 373 29.09 14.08 16.91
N VAL A 374 29.14 12.83 16.41
CA VAL A 374 30.30 11.91 16.39
C VAL A 374 30.13 10.85 15.27
N LYS A 375 31.24 10.59 14.54
CA LYS A 375 31.45 9.48 13.60
C LYS A 375 31.84 8.19 14.33
N VAL A 376 31.36 7.04 13.86
CA VAL A 376 32.05 5.75 14.00
C VAL A 376 32.41 5.27 12.58
N PRO A 377 33.69 5.08 12.23
CA PRO A 377 34.08 4.66 10.89
C PRO A 377 34.27 3.15 10.79
N ALA A 378 33.75 2.56 9.71
CA ALA A 378 34.25 1.31 9.16
C ALA A 378 35.05 1.63 7.89
N THR A 379 36.30 1.18 7.81
CA THR A 379 36.78 0.24 6.78
C THR A 379 38.30 0.15 6.72
N ASN A 380 38.75 -1.09 6.61
CA ASN A 380 40.09 -1.55 6.29
C ASN A 380 40.66 -0.89 5.03
N THR A 381 41.95 -0.56 5.06
CA THR A 381 42.75 -0.39 3.85
C THR A 381 44.01 -1.25 3.95
N LEU A 382 44.07 -2.27 3.09
CA LEU A 382 45.30 -2.93 2.67
C LEU A 382 46.09 -1.97 1.78
N LYS A 383 47.35 -1.67 2.11
CA LYS A 383 48.45 -1.45 1.15
C LYS A 383 49.82 -1.34 1.87
N ASN A 384 50.56 -2.45 1.77
CA ASN A 384 51.99 -2.60 1.50
C ASN A 384 52.98 -1.46 1.82
N SER A 385 53.92 -1.83 2.71
CA SER A 385 55.39 -1.76 2.58
C SER A 385 56.05 -0.45 2.18
N VAL A 386 56.73 0.19 3.13
CA VAL A 386 58.10 0.70 2.98
C VAL A 386 58.86 0.47 4.29
N GLU A 387 60.08 -0.03 4.16
CA GLU A 387 61.04 -0.36 5.20
C GLU A 387 61.60 0.87 5.95
N ALA A 388 62.19 0.55 7.10
CA ALA A 388 63.50 1.00 7.57
C ALA A 388 63.55 1.98 8.76
N THR A 389 64.38 1.55 9.72
CA THR A 389 64.97 2.25 10.87
C THR A 389 64.00 2.55 12.01
N GLY A 390 64.07 1.93 13.19
CA GLY A 390 65.25 1.51 13.95
C GLY A 390 65.32 2.38 15.21
N VAL A 391 65.53 1.73 16.37
CA VAL A 391 65.83 2.26 17.72
C VAL A 391 64.76 1.87 18.75
N GLU A 392 65.03 0.75 19.43
CA GLU A 392 64.62 0.46 20.81
C GLU A 392 65.20 1.52 21.76
N TRP A 393 64.55 1.78 22.90
CA TRP A 393 65.16 1.65 24.24
C TRP A 393 64.06 1.73 25.31
N SER A 394 64.07 0.68 26.16
CA SER A 394 63.52 0.49 27.52
C SER A 394 62.03 0.66 27.78
#